data_AF-A0A348US47-F1
#
_entry.id   AF-A0A348US47-F1
#
_cell.length_a   1.000
_cell.length_b   1.000
_cell.length_c   1.000
_cell.angle_alpha   90.00
_cell.angle_beta   90.00
_cell.angle_gamma   90.00
#
_symmetry.space_group_name_H-M   'P 1'
#
loop_
_entity.id
_entity.type
_entity.pdbx_description
1 polymer ?
#
loop_
_entity_poly.entity_id
_entity_poly.type
_entity_poly.pdbx_seq_one_letter_code
_entity_poly.pdbx_strand_id
1 'polypeptide(L)'
;DGKYLPNIASVKAGLNKSINDAGWYQFLLYLRYKAVEQGKQIIGVPPQYTSQKCSACGEIVKKSLSVRTHCCSCGFVANRDYNAAINILRVGLDTLATSVA
;
A
#
# COMPACT_ATOMS: atom_id res chain seq x y z
N ASP A 1 -17.04 29.03 31.14
CA ASP A 1 -16.57 27.72 31.63
C ASP A 1 -15.50 27.01 30.79
N GLY A 2 -15.01 27.56 29.67
CA GLY A 2 -13.72 27.15 29.08
C GLY A 2 -13.55 25.69 28.65
N LYS A 3 -14.64 24.90 28.56
CA LYS A 3 -14.55 23.50 28.17
C LYS A 3 -14.36 23.39 26.66
N TYR A 4 -13.20 22.89 26.24
CA TYR A 4 -12.98 22.48 24.86
C TYR A 4 -13.97 21.39 24.47
N LEU A 5 -14.56 21.51 23.28
CA LEU A 5 -15.36 20.44 22.71
C LEU A 5 -14.49 19.21 22.46
N PRO A 6 -15.03 17.99 22.65
CA PRO A 6 -14.26 16.76 22.45
C PRO A 6 -13.74 16.70 21.00
N ASN A 7 -12.43 16.83 20.84
CA ASN A 7 -11.79 16.46 19.60
C ASN A 7 -11.64 14.93 19.61
N ILE A 8 -12.03 14.27 18.53
CA ILE A 8 -12.10 12.81 18.43
C ILE A 8 -10.68 12.18 18.38
N ALA A 9 -9.66 12.89 18.90
CA ALA A 9 -8.26 12.53 18.89
C ALA A 9 -7.99 11.19 19.60
N SER A 10 -8.72 10.91 20.69
CA SER A 10 -8.61 9.64 21.42
C SER A 10 -8.95 8.42 20.53
N VAL A 11 -9.94 8.53 19.63
CA VAL A 11 -10.38 7.43 18.76
C VAL A 11 -9.30 7.04 17.74
N LYS A 12 -8.47 7.99 17.31
CA LYS A 12 -7.38 7.75 16.33
C LYS A 12 -6.00 7.59 16.96
N ALA A 13 -5.87 7.82 18.26
CA ALA A 13 -4.59 7.84 18.96
C ALA A 13 -3.80 6.52 18.80
N GLY A 14 -4.48 5.37 18.92
CA GLY A 14 -3.86 4.06 18.75
C GLY A 14 -3.30 3.83 17.34
N LEU A 15 -4.12 4.10 16.31
CA LEU A 15 -3.69 3.97 14.91
C LEU A 15 -2.55 4.94 14.57
N ASN A 16 -2.64 6.20 15.01
CA ASN A 16 -1.61 7.21 14.78
C ASN A 16 -0.28 6.80 15.42
N LYS A 17 -0.33 6.25 16.64
CA LYS A 17 0.85 5.70 17.31
C LYS A 17 1.45 4.56 16.50
N SER A 18 0.66 3.57 16.07
CA SER A 18 1.15 2.46 15.26
C SER A 18 1.76 2.89 13.91
N ILE A 19 1.20 3.93 13.27
CA ILE A 19 1.76 4.49 12.03
C ILE A 19 3.10 5.19 12.33
N ASN A 20 3.20 5.92 13.43
CA ASN A 20 4.43 6.60 13.84
C ASN A 20 5.54 5.58 14.19
N ASP A 21 5.20 4.59 15.02
CA ASP A 21 6.11 3.52 15.46
C ASP A 21 6.66 2.71 14.27
N ALA A 22 5.88 2.56 13.18
CA ALA A 22 6.31 1.86 11.99
C ALA A 22 7.34 2.65 11.13
N GLY A 23 7.52 3.95 11.36
CA GLY A 23 8.61 4.73 10.77
C GLY A 23 8.65 4.79 9.24
N TRP A 24 7.50 4.72 8.56
CA TRP A 24 7.43 4.56 7.10
C TRP A 24 8.21 5.61 6.32
N TYR A 25 8.19 6.88 6.76
CA TYR A 25 8.95 7.94 6.11
C TYR A 25 10.46 7.67 6.16
N GLN A 26 10.97 7.29 7.33
CA GLN A 26 12.38 6.98 7.51
C GLN A 26 12.80 5.77 6.66
N PHE A 27 11.97 4.74 6.61
CA PHE A 27 12.18 3.60 5.73
C PHE A 27 12.30 4.01 4.25
N LEU A 28 11.40 4.87 3.77
CA LEU A 28 11.44 5.36 2.38
C LEU A 28 12.70 6.19 2.09
N LEU A 29 13.18 6.98 3.05
CA LEU A 29 14.45 7.70 2.90
C LEU A 29 15.63 6.74 2.71
N TYR A 30 15.72 5.71 3.56
CA TYR A 30 16.78 4.71 3.45
C TYR A 30 16.68 3.90 2.16
N LEU A 31 15.46 3.50 1.75
CA LEU A 31 15.23 2.79 0.51
C LEU A 31 15.69 3.61 -0.70
N ARG A 32 15.35 4.90 -0.75
CA ARG A 32 15.76 5.81 -1.83
C ARG A 32 17.27 5.98 -1.86
N TYR A 33 17.89 6.26 -0.73
CA TYR A 33 19.33 6.41 -0.62
C TYR A 33 20.07 5.16 -1.12
N LYS A 34 19.66 3.97 -0.66
CA LYS A 34 20.27 2.70 -1.10
C LYS A 34 20.01 2.36 -2.56
N ALA A 35 18.85 2.72 -3.10
CA ALA A 35 18.58 2.56 -4.52
C ALA A 35 19.53 3.42 -5.37
N VAL A 36 19.72 4.69 -5.00
CA VAL A 36 20.63 5.61 -5.70
C VAL A 36 22.08 5.10 -5.67
N GLU A 37 22.57 4.59 -4.53
CA GLU A 37 23.90 3.98 -4.44
C GLU A 37 24.10 2.81 -5.42
N GLN A 38 23.03 2.12 -5.80
CA GLN A 38 23.04 0.97 -6.71
C GLN A 38 22.63 1.34 -8.15
N GLY A 39 22.48 2.63 -8.47
CA GLY A 39 22.01 3.10 -9.77
C GLY A 39 20.57 2.65 -10.09
N LYS A 40 19.73 2.44 -9.07
CA LYS A 40 18.33 2.04 -9.18
C LYS A 40 17.40 3.22 -8.92
N GLN A 41 16.20 3.15 -9.49
CA GLN A 41 15.14 4.13 -9.26
C GLN A 41 14.04 3.54 -8.38
N ILE A 42 13.40 4.39 -7.58
CA ILE A 42 12.24 4.04 -6.74
C ILE A 42 11.05 4.86 -7.22
N ILE A 43 9.93 4.19 -7.47
CA ILE A 43 8.71 4.79 -7.98
C ILE A 43 7.59 4.50 -7.00
N GLY A 44 6.94 5.56 -6.51
CA GLY A 44 5.74 5.44 -5.70
C GLY A 44 4.53 5.22 -6.59
N VAL A 45 3.68 4.26 -6.22
CA VAL A 45 2.39 4.03 -6.90
C VAL A 45 1.23 4.36 -5.96
N PRO A 46 0.05 4.75 -6.50
CA PRO A 46 -1.15 4.93 -5.69
C PRO A 46 -1.50 3.63 -4.94
N PRO A 47 -1.69 3.65 -3.61
CA PRO A 47 -1.86 2.42 -2.83
C PRO A 47 -3.26 1.79 -2.96
N GLN A 48 -4.23 2.52 -3.54
CA GLN A 48 -5.63 2.15 -3.53
C GLN A 48 -5.86 0.82 -4.27
N TYR A 49 -6.68 -0.04 -3.67
CA TYR A 49 -7.14 -1.32 -4.22
C TYR A 49 -6.07 -2.37 -4.55
N THR A 50 -4.79 -2.11 -4.32
CA THR A 50 -3.69 -3.04 -4.68
C THR A 50 -3.85 -4.45 -4.10
N SER A 51 -4.36 -4.58 -2.87
CA SER A 51 -4.63 -5.87 -2.20
C SER A 51 -6.03 -6.46 -2.47
N GLN A 52 -6.93 -5.66 -3.05
CA GLN A 52 -8.32 -6.05 -3.33
C GLN A 52 -8.51 -6.46 -4.78
N LYS A 53 -7.91 -5.74 -5.73
CA LYS A 53 -7.91 -6.07 -7.15
C LYS A 53 -7.24 -7.41 -7.37
N CYS A 54 -7.90 -8.32 -8.06
CA CYS A 54 -7.30 -9.58 -8.46
C CYS A 54 -6.23 -9.33 -9.52
N SER A 55 -5.01 -9.79 -9.28
CA SER A 55 -3.92 -9.66 -10.25
C SER A 55 -4.17 -10.46 -11.52
N ALA A 56 -4.96 -11.55 -11.45
CA ALA A 56 -5.29 -12.39 -12.59
C ALA A 56 -6.40 -11.80 -13.47
N CYS A 57 -7.54 -11.40 -12.90
CA CYS A 57 -8.71 -10.99 -13.69
C CYS A 57 -9.14 -9.52 -13.51
N GLY A 58 -8.55 -8.79 -12.57
CA GLY A 58 -8.87 -7.37 -12.33
C GLY A 58 -10.10 -7.11 -11.44
N GLU A 59 -10.87 -8.14 -11.07
CA GLU A 59 -12.05 -8.00 -10.20
C GLU A 59 -11.70 -7.49 -8.80
N ILE A 60 -12.59 -6.70 -8.18
CA ILE A 60 -12.38 -6.18 -6.82
C ILE A 60 -12.94 -7.18 -5.81
N VAL A 61 -12.03 -7.91 -5.15
CA VAL A 61 -12.39 -8.79 -4.04
C VAL A 61 -12.29 -8.02 -2.73
N LYS A 62 -13.42 -7.51 -2.22
CA LYS A 62 -13.48 -6.84 -0.90
C LYS A 62 -13.14 -7.81 0.21
N LYS A 63 -12.28 -7.39 1.15
CA LYS A 63 -11.84 -8.21 2.29
C LYS A 63 -11.31 -7.33 3.42
N SER A 64 -11.39 -7.80 4.66
CA SER A 64 -10.80 -7.13 5.81
C SER A 64 -9.28 -7.28 5.84
N LEU A 65 -8.60 -6.48 6.66
CA LEU A 65 -7.14 -6.56 6.85
C LEU A 65 -6.69 -7.89 7.47
N SER A 66 -7.57 -8.60 8.20
CA SER A 66 -7.28 -9.91 8.80
C SER A 66 -7.24 -11.04 7.77
N VAL A 67 -7.86 -10.88 6.58
CA VAL A 67 -7.86 -11.91 5.53
C VAL A 67 -6.53 -11.89 4.78
N ARG A 68 -5.66 -12.86 5.04
CA ARG A 68 -4.29 -12.93 4.48
C ARG A 68 -4.18 -13.68 3.14
N THR A 69 -5.25 -14.35 2.71
CA THR A 69 -5.34 -15.06 1.42
C THR A 69 -6.28 -14.29 0.48
N HIS A 70 -5.84 -14.06 -0.74
CA HIS A 70 -6.69 -13.56 -1.82
C HIS A 70 -7.31 -14.76 -2.54
N CYS A 71 -8.62 -14.92 -2.43
CA CYS A 71 -9.39 -15.90 -3.20
C CYS A 71 -10.33 -15.15 -4.14
N CYS A 72 -10.19 -15.35 -5.45
CA CYS A 72 -11.03 -14.72 -6.45
C CYS A 72 -11.94 -15.75 -7.13
N SER A 73 -13.10 -15.30 -7.60
CA SER A 73 -14.05 -16.11 -8.38
C SER A 73 -13.48 -16.60 -9.71
N CYS A 74 -12.42 -15.96 -10.23
CA CYS A 74 -11.72 -16.44 -11.42
C CYS A 74 -10.82 -17.67 -11.18
N GLY A 75 -10.76 -18.19 -9.95
CA GLY A 75 -9.94 -19.34 -9.56
C GLY A 75 -8.53 -18.97 -9.07
N PHE A 76 -8.13 -17.70 -9.15
CA PHE A 76 -6.84 -17.27 -8.60
C PHE A 76 -6.87 -17.24 -7.07
N VAL A 77 -5.98 -18.03 -6.45
CA VAL A 77 -5.78 -18.11 -5.01
C VAL A 77 -4.31 -17.92 -4.68
N ALA A 78 -3.99 -16.92 -3.86
CA ALA A 78 -2.62 -16.65 -3.44
C ALA A 78 -2.57 -15.88 -2.11
N ASN A 79 -1.36 -15.71 -1.55
CA ASN A 79 -1.16 -14.74 -0.47
C ASN A 79 -1.59 -13.33 -0.94
N ARG A 80 -2.31 -12.59 -0.09
CA ARG A 80 -2.81 -11.26 -0.42
C ARG A 80 -1.70 -10.27 -0.76
N ASP A 81 -0.55 -10.37 -0.08
CA ASP A 81 0.58 -9.47 -0.31
C ASP A 81 1.31 -9.83 -1.62
N TYR A 82 1.31 -11.11 -2.02
CA TYR A 82 1.78 -11.54 -3.34
C TYR A 82 0.88 -10.98 -4.47
N ASN A 83 -0.44 -11.11 -4.32
CA ASN A 83 -1.40 -10.47 -5.23
C ASN A 83 -1.16 -8.95 -5.33
N ALA A 84 -0.95 -8.29 -4.18
CA ALA A 84 -0.67 -6.86 -4.12
C ALA A 84 0.63 -6.49 -4.82
N ALA A 85 1.70 -7.28 -4.65
CA ALA A 85 2.99 -7.05 -5.30
C ALA A 85 2.86 -7.10 -6.83
N ILE A 86 2.10 -8.05 -7.39
CA ILE A 86 1.86 -8.11 -8.85
C ILE A 86 1.12 -6.86 -9.33
N ASN A 87 0.10 -6.40 -8.59
CA ASN A 87 -0.62 -5.19 -8.95
C ASN A 87 0.26 -3.93 -8.85
N ILE A 88 1.09 -3.83 -7.81
CA ILE A 88 2.05 -2.73 -7.63
C ILE A 88 3.05 -2.69 -8.79
N LEU A 89 3.59 -3.85 -9.19
CA LEU A 89 4.49 -3.96 -10.34
C LEU A 89 3.81 -3.45 -11.62
N ARG A 90 2.58 -3.91 -11.89
CA ARG A 90 1.81 -3.47 -13.06
C ARG A 90 1.64 -1.95 -13.09
N VAL A 91 1.15 -1.36 -12.01
CA VAL A 91 0.95 0.09 -11.92
C VAL A 91 2.28 0.85 -12.04
N GLY A 92 3.35 0.32 -11.45
CA GLY A 92 4.68 0.91 -11.55
C GLY A 92 5.21 0.95 -12.99
N LEU A 93 5.02 -0.13 -13.75
CA LEU A 93 5.38 -0.19 -15.16
C LEU A 93 4.52 0.74 -16.02
N ASP A 94 3.21 0.82 -15.75
CA ASP A 94 2.31 1.74 -16.46
C ASP A 94 2.70 3.20 -16.22
N THR A 95 3.11 3.52 -14.98
CA THR A 95 3.59 4.85 -14.58
C THR A 95 4.88 5.22 -15.33
N LEU A 96 5.82 4.27 -15.43
CA LEU A 96 7.05 4.44 -16.21
C LEU A 96 6.78 4.70 -17.68
N ALA A 97 5.92 3.88 -18.30
CA ALA A 97 5.59 4.02 -19.72
C ALA A 97 4.99 5.40 -20.05
N THR A 98 4.16 5.94 -19.15
CA THR A 98 3.54 7.25 -19.33
C THR A 98 4.52 8.41 -19.11
N SER A 99 5.58 8.22 -18.31
CA SER A 99 6.57 9.27 -18.03
C SER A 99 7.62 9.48 -19.14
N VAL A 100 7.61 8.62 -20.16
CA VAL A 100 8.56 8.64 -21.29
C VAL A 100 7.89 9.11 -22.60
N ALA A 101 6.57 9.35 -22.59
CA ALA A 101 5.80 9.91 -23.70
C ALA A 101 5.56 11.42 -23.50
#